data_AF-A0AB37L909-F1
#
_entry.id   AF-A0AB37L909-F1
#
_cell.length_a   1.000
_cell.length_b   1.000
_cell.length_c   1.000
_cell.angle_alpha   90.00
_cell.angle_beta   90.00
_cell.angle_gamma   90.00
#
_symmetry.space_group_name_H-M   'P 1'
#
loop_
_entity.id
_entity.type
_entity.pdbx_description
1 polymer ?
#
loop_
_entity_poly.entity_id
_entity_poly.type
_entity_poly.pdbx_seq_one_letter_code
_entity_poly.pdbx_strand_id
1 'polypeptide(L)' 'MKSTLLNELMKIPKDATLITIQGVEMQVIDKDEAVRLLDSDPNDSNIHECILSNGHFLFQTENRTLVSLYKVL' A
#
# COMPACT_ATOMS: atom_id res chain seq x y z
N MET A 1 -15.67 -4.05 -15.92
CA MET A 1 -15.22 -2.91 -15.10
C MET A 1 -13.71 -3.00 -14.96
N LYS A 2 -12.97 -1.90 -15.11
CA LYS A 2 -11.55 -1.89 -14.72
C LYS A 2 -11.46 -2.14 -13.22
N SER A 3 -10.54 -3.01 -12.78
CA SER A 3 -10.28 -3.19 -11.35
C SER A 3 -9.72 -1.88 -10.79
N THR A 4 -10.24 -1.43 -9.65
CA THR A 4 -9.62 -0.34 -8.90
C THR A 4 -8.43 -0.88 -8.11
N LEU A 5 -7.48 -0.01 -7.73
CA LEU A 5 -6.39 -0.40 -6.83
C LEU A 5 -6.94 -1.06 -5.55
N LEU A 6 -7.98 -0.47 -4.95
CA LEU A 6 -8.64 -1.03 -3.76
C LEU A 6 -9.13 -2.49 -3.98
N ASN A 7 -9.74 -2.78 -5.13
CA ASN A 7 -10.21 -4.14 -5.45
C ASN A 7 -9.05 -5.13 -5.62
N GLU A 8 -7.87 -4.66 -6.02
CA GLU A 8 -6.66 -5.49 -6.12
C GLU A 8 -6.04 -5.71 -4.74
N LEU A 9 -5.97 -4.66 -3.91
CA LEU A 9 -5.50 -4.74 -2.52
C LEU A 9 -6.33 -5.74 -1.70
N MET A 10 -7.66 -5.73 -1.85
CA MET A 10 -8.55 -6.67 -1.15
C MET A 10 -8.34 -8.15 -1.53
N LYS A 11 -7.68 -8.43 -2.66
CA LYS A 11 -7.40 -9.80 -3.12
C LYS A 11 -6.07 -10.33 -2.61
N ILE A 12 -5.24 -9.49 -2.00
CA ILE A 12 -3.94 -9.89 -1.45
C ILE A 12 -4.18 -10.89 -0.31
N PRO A 13 -3.59 -12.09 -0.34
CA PRO A 13 -3.67 -13.02 0.79
C PRO A 13 -3.11 -12.40 2.07
N LYS A 14 -3.75 -12.69 3.21
CA LYS A 14 -3.39 -12.09 4.51
C LYS A 14 -1.95 -12.41 4.93
N ASP A 15 -1.44 -13.56 4.52
CA ASP A 15 -0.10 -14.06 4.77
C ASP A 15 0.91 -13.75 3.64
N ALA A 16 0.47 -13.08 2.57
CA ALA A 16 1.36 -12.72 1.47
C ALA A 16 2.45 -11.74 1.94
N THR A 17 3.70 -12.09 1.64
CA THR A 17 4.90 -11.27 1.85
C THR A 17 5.52 -10.80 0.53
N LEU A 18 5.10 -11.39 -0.59
CA LEU A 18 5.55 -11.06 -1.94
C LEU A 18 4.35 -11.04 -2.88
N ILE A 19 4.04 -9.88 -3.46
CA ILE A 19 3.03 -9.74 -4.51
C ILE A 19 3.34 -8.54 -5.39
N THR A 20 2.93 -8.59 -6.66
CA THR A 20 3.02 -7.44 -7.57
C THR A 20 1.61 -6.95 -7.91
N ILE A 21 1.35 -5.66 -7.70
CA ILE A 21 0.10 -4.99 -8.04
C ILE A 21 0.41 -3.89 -9.05
N GLN A 22 -0.26 -3.90 -10.21
CA GLN A 22 -0.05 -2.91 -11.28
C GLN A 22 1.42 -2.73 -11.71
N GLY A 23 2.24 -3.78 -11.58
CA GLY A 23 3.68 -3.73 -11.91
C GLY A 23 4.58 -3.24 -10.77
N VAL A 24 4.02 -2.88 -9.61
CA VAL A 24 4.75 -2.50 -8.40
C VAL A 24 4.82 -3.68 -7.44
N GLU A 25 6.03 -4.04 -7.04
CA GLU A 25 6.26 -5.06 -6.02
C GLU A 25 5.94 -4.51 -4.63
N MET A 26 5.11 -5.23 -3.88
CA MET A 26 4.77 -4.91 -2.50
C MET A 26 5.96 -5.19 -1.59
N GLN A 27 6.33 -4.20 -0.79
CA GLN A 27 7.34 -4.34 0.25
C GLN A 27 6.67 -4.58 1.61
N VAL A 28 7.31 -5.35 2.46
CA VAL A 28 6.84 -5.59 3.82
C VAL A 28 7.64 -4.74 4.78
N ILE A 29 6.96 -3.95 5.60
CA ILE A 29 7.56 -3.01 6.55
C ILE A 29 6.98 -3.23 7.95
N ASP A 30 7.70 -2.78 8.97
CA ASP A 30 7.17 -2.74 10.33
C ASP A 30 6.39 -1.44 10.59
N LYS A 31 5.80 -1.35 11.78
CA LYS A 31 5.00 -0.18 12.19
C LYS A 31 5.84 1.08 12.34
N ASP A 32 7.10 0.96 12.75
CA ASP A 32 7.96 2.13 12.95
C ASP A 32 8.29 2.78 11.61
N GLU A 33 8.57 1.97 10.59
CA GLU A 33 8.78 2.44 9.23
C GLU A 33 7.49 2.99 8.60
N ALA A 34 6.33 2.37 8.87
CA ALA A 34 5.04 2.90 8.42
C ALA A 34 4.76 4.30 9.00
N VAL A 35 5.04 4.50 10.30
CA VAL A 35 4.91 5.82 10.95
C VAL A 35 5.89 6.82 10.32
N ARG A 36 7.15 6.43 10.10
CA ARG A 36 8.13 7.32 9.44
C ARG A 36 7.71 7.74 8.05
N LEU A 37 7.13 6.83 7.27
CA LEU A 37 6.60 7.13 5.94
C LEU A 37 5.46 8.14 6.02
N LEU A 38 4.48 7.93 6.91
CA LEU A 38 3.37 8.87 7.10
C LEU A 38 3.85 10.23 7.61
N ASP A 39 4.78 10.26 8.57
CA ASP A 39 5.37 11.50 9.10
C ASP A 39 6.17 12.28 8.05
N SER A 40 6.70 11.60 7.03
CA SER A 40 7.39 12.23 5.91
C SER A 40 6.47 12.96 4.94
N ASP A 41 5.17 12.65 4.96
CA ASP A 41 4.12 13.27 4.16
C ASP A 41 3.00 13.86 5.04
N PRO A 42 3.29 14.91 5.83
CA PRO A 42 2.35 15.45 6.83
C PRO A 42 1.09 16.08 6.21
N ASN A 43 1.07 16.28 4.90
CA ASN A 43 -0.08 16.80 4.17
C ASN A 43 -0.95 15.70 3.53
N ASP A 44 -0.65 14.41 3.75
CA ASP A 44 -1.37 13.25 3.19
C ASP A 44 -1.65 13.41 1.68
N SER A 45 -0.62 13.87 0.95
CA SER A 45 -0.74 14.23 -0.46
C SER A 45 -0.16 13.14 -1.38
N ASN A 46 0.67 12.27 -0.83
CA ASN A 46 1.46 11.30 -1.56
C ASN A 46 1.28 9.88 -0.98
N ILE A 47 1.39 9.73 0.34
CA ILE A 47 1.38 8.41 1.01
C ILE A 47 0.03 8.22 1.68
N HIS A 48 -0.72 7.23 1.21
CA HIS A 48 -2.06 6.93 1.71
C HIS A 48 -2.08 5.64 2.52
N GLU A 49 -2.73 5.71 3.68
CA GLU A 49 -2.96 4.57 4.57
C GLU A 49 -4.28 3.86 4.22
N CYS A 50 -4.28 2.53 4.21
CA CYS A 50 -5.46 1.73 3.96
C CYS A 50 -5.48 0.47 4.83
N ILE A 51 -6.46 0.41 5.73
CA ILE A 51 -6.70 -0.73 6.61
C ILE A 51 -7.84 -1.56 6.05
N LEU A 52 -7.54 -2.80 5.67
CA LEU A 52 -8.48 -3.77 5.10
C LEU A 52 -8.56 -5.02 5.98
N SER A 53 -9.57 -5.87 5.74
CA SER A 53 -9.72 -7.13 6.47
C SER A 53 -8.55 -8.09 6.29
N ASN A 54 -7.80 -7.95 5.18
CA ASN A 54 -6.65 -8.77 4.82
C ASN A 54 -5.29 -8.14 5.17
N GLY A 55 -5.25 -6.92 5.71
CA GLY A 55 -3.99 -6.32 6.13
C GLY A 55 -4.02 -4.80 6.25
N HIS A 56 -2.89 -4.26 6.68
CA HIS A 56 -2.62 -2.83 6.72
C HIS A 56 -1.65 -2.50 5.58
N PHE A 57 -2.02 -1.57 4.72
CA PHE A 57 -1.26 -1.18 3.54
C PHE A 57 -1.00 0.31 3.52
N LEU A 58 0.18 0.71 3.06
CA LEU A 58 0.47 2.07 2.65
C LEU A 58 0.78 2.05 1.16
N PHE A 59 0.36 3.07 0.41
CA PHE A 59 0.70 3.16 -0.99
C PHE A 59 0.85 4.61 -1.44
N GLN A 60 1.67 4.79 -2.48
CA GLN A 60 1.83 6.08 -3.14
C GLN A 60 1.30 6.01 -4.56
N THR A 61 0.59 7.06 -4.98
CA THR A 61 0.17 7.21 -6.38
C THR A 61 0.67 8.52 -6.95
N GLU A 62 1.16 8.48 -8.19
CA GLU A 62 1.49 9.65 -8.98
C GLU A 62 0.64 9.66 -10.24
N ASN A 63 -0.07 10.77 -10.50
CA ASN A 63 -0.95 10.87 -11.68
C ASN A 63 -1.93 9.68 -11.84
N ARG A 64 -2.43 9.15 -10.71
CA ARG A 64 -3.31 7.96 -10.62
C ARG A 64 -2.65 6.62 -10.95
N THR A 65 -1.33 6.57 -11.04
CA THR A 65 -0.54 5.34 -11.20
C THR A 65 0.08 4.98 -9.86
N LEU A 66 -0.04 3.71 -9.45
CA LEU A 66 0.66 3.18 -8.28
C LEU A 66 2.17 3.21 -8.52
N VAL A 67 2.94 3.77 -7.60
CA VAL A 67 4.42 3.81 -7.68
C VAL A 67 5.10 3.04 -6.55
N SER A 68 4.48 3.00 -5.37
CA SER A 68 4.98 2.28 -4.21
C SER A 68 3.83 1.62 -3.46
N LEU A 69 4.07 0.41 -2.95
CA LEU A 69 3.10 -0.35 -2.17
C LEU A 69 3.82 -1.06 -1.01
N TYR A 70 3.27 -0.88 0.19
CA TYR A 70 3.79 -1.45 1.42
C TYR A 70 2.69 -2.20 2.16
N LYS A 71 3.08 -3.28 2.84
CA LYS A 71 2.27 -3.99 3.82
C LYS A 71 2.93 -3.91 5.19
N VAL A 72 2.17 -3.49 6.18
CA VAL A 72 2.64 -3.32 7.56
C VAL A 72 2.40 -4.62 8.35
N LEU A 73 3.42 -5.10 9.06
CA LEU A 73 3.35 -6.24 9.98
C LEU A 73 2.96 -5.86 11.41
#